data_AF-A0AAV0NDR4-F1
#
_entry.id   AF-A0AAV0NDR4-F1
#
_cell.length_a   1.000
_cell.length_b   1.000
_cell.length_c   1.000
_cell.angle_alpha   90.00
_cell.angle_beta   90.00
_cell.angle_gamma   90.00
#
_symmetry.space_group_name_H-M   'P 1'
#
loop_
_entity.id
_entity.type
_entity.pdbx_description
1 polymer ?
#
loop_
_entity_poly.entity_id
_entity_poly.type
_entity_poly.pdbx_seq_one_letter_code
_entity_poly.pdbx_strand_id
1 'polypeptide(L)'
;MNNEGKFEQWLATDEQGLLSLYEAAHIAFNGEDILDEALSFATKSLKSMMQDKKINASFQKQIDFAFRVPAWKCVPRSLARHSIDFYSDHHDTSLQNQKLLMFAKLDFNMVQKFHQQELQELAK
;
A
#
# COMPACT_ATOMS: atom_id res chain seq x y z
N MET A 1 15.31 -17.89 2.53
CA MET A 1 15.53 -18.52 1.22
C MET A 1 15.79 -19.98 1.45
N ASN A 2 15.37 -20.83 0.52
CA ASN A 2 15.67 -22.25 0.57
C ASN A 2 17.13 -22.51 0.18
N ASN A 3 17.54 -23.78 0.22
CA ASN A 3 18.91 -24.20 -0.14
C ASN A 3 19.28 -23.91 -1.61
N GLU A 4 18.31 -23.55 -2.46
CA GLU A 4 18.52 -23.14 -3.87
C GLU A 4 18.62 -21.61 -4.04
N GLY A 5 18.55 -20.84 -2.94
CA GLY A 5 18.56 -19.37 -2.99
C GLY A 5 17.21 -18.74 -3.33
N LYS A 6 16.12 -19.51 -3.44
CA LYS A 6 14.79 -18.99 -3.78
C LYS A 6 13.99 -18.61 -2.54
N PHE A 7 12.98 -17.76 -2.72
CA PHE A 7 12.00 -17.49 -1.68
C PHE A 7 11.27 -18.77 -1.24
N GLU A 8 11.12 -18.92 0.08
CA GLU A 8 10.44 -20.08 0.67
C GLU A 8 8.95 -20.06 0.32
N GLN A 9 8.40 -21.20 -0.09
CA GLN A 9 7.01 -21.26 -0.55
C GLN A 9 5.99 -20.93 0.55
N TRP A 10 6.30 -21.22 1.81
CA TRP A 10 5.41 -20.90 2.92
C TRP A 10 5.24 -19.38 3.10
N LEU A 11 6.17 -18.54 2.62
CA LEU A 11 6.00 -17.09 2.62
C LEU A 11 4.82 -16.64 1.76
N ALA A 12 4.37 -17.47 0.81
CA ALA A 12 3.21 -17.17 -0.03
C ALA A 12 1.88 -17.15 0.75
N THR A 13 1.86 -17.57 2.02
CA THR A 13 0.67 -17.54 2.87
C THR A 13 0.61 -16.31 3.78
N ASP A 14 1.70 -15.55 3.93
CA ASP A 14 1.73 -14.34 4.75
C ASP A 14 1.23 -13.14 3.92
N GLU A 15 -0.05 -12.84 4.05
CA GLU A 15 -0.73 -11.75 3.33
C GLU A 15 0.02 -10.42 3.48
N GLN A 16 0.24 -9.99 4.72
CA GLN A 16 0.83 -8.68 5.02
C GLN A 16 2.33 -8.66 4.68
N GLY A 17 3.04 -9.75 4.95
CA GLY A 17 4.44 -9.90 4.59
C GLY A 17 4.67 -9.82 3.08
N LEU A 18 3.82 -10.46 2.28
CA LEU A 18 3.90 -10.40 0.81
C LEU A 18 3.66 -8.99 0.27
N LEU A 19 2.65 -8.29 0.77
CA LEU A 19 2.38 -6.91 0.33
C LEU A 19 3.54 -5.98 0.71
N SER A 20 4.10 -6.15 1.91
CA SER A 20 5.27 -5.39 2.36
C SER A 20 6.50 -5.68 1.51
N LEU A 21 6.74 -6.95 1.15
CA LEU A 21 7.83 -7.35 0.27
C LEU A 21 7.66 -6.77 -1.14
N TYR A 22 6.43 -6.80 -1.68
CA TYR A 22 6.12 -6.21 -2.98
C TYR A 22 6.44 -4.71 -3.01
N GLU A 23 6.02 -3.95 -1.99
CA GLU A 23 6.29 -2.51 -1.90
C GLU A 23 7.78 -2.21 -1.74
N ALA A 24 8.50 -2.98 -0.92
CA ALA A 24 9.93 -2.81 -0.70
C ALA A 24 10.77 -3.13 -1.94
N ALA A 25 10.46 -4.23 -2.63
CA ALA A 25 11.15 -4.65 -3.85
C ALA A 25 11.04 -3.63 -4.97
N HIS A 26 10.00 -2.81 -4.92
CA HIS A 26 9.71 -1.75 -5.86
C HIS A 26 10.70 -0.57 -5.75
N ILE A 27 11.45 -0.46 -4.64
CA ILE A 27 12.47 0.60 -4.39
C ILE A 27 13.85 0.22 -4.96
N ALA A 28 13.97 -0.94 -5.62
CA ALA A 28 15.24 -1.48 -6.09
C ALA A 28 16.04 -0.54 -7.03
N PHE A 29 17.35 -0.65 -6.92
CA PHE A 29 18.33 -0.10 -7.84
C PHE A 29 18.85 -1.16 -8.81
N ASN A 30 19.46 -0.71 -9.92
CA ASN A 30 20.07 -1.61 -10.90
C ASN A 30 21.16 -2.47 -10.24
N GLY A 31 21.10 -3.79 -10.44
CA GLY A 31 22.06 -4.76 -9.88
C GLY A 31 21.60 -5.43 -8.59
N GLU A 32 20.39 -5.12 -8.10
CA GLU A 32 19.79 -5.80 -6.95
C GLU A 32 18.91 -6.99 -7.39
N ASP A 33 19.52 -8.03 -7.95
CA ASP A 33 18.83 -9.21 -8.51
C ASP A 33 17.85 -9.87 -7.51
N ILE A 34 18.17 -9.80 -6.22
CA ILE A 34 17.30 -10.31 -5.14
C ILE A 34 15.95 -9.58 -5.06
N LEU A 35 15.92 -8.28 -5.36
CA LEU A 35 14.69 -7.49 -5.33
C LEU A 35 13.86 -7.70 -6.61
N ASP A 36 14.50 -7.96 -7.75
CA ASP A 36 13.79 -8.41 -8.95
C ASP A 36 13.12 -9.78 -8.72
N GLU A 37 13.82 -10.71 -8.06
CA GLU A 37 13.24 -11.99 -7.65
C GLU A 37 12.10 -11.79 -6.63
N ALA A 38 12.31 -10.92 -5.63
CA ALA A 38 11.29 -10.60 -4.62
C ALA A 38 10.02 -10.03 -5.26
N LEU A 39 10.17 -9.11 -6.22
CA LEU A 39 9.06 -8.50 -6.94
C LEU A 39 8.29 -9.55 -7.74
N SER A 40 9.00 -10.43 -8.45
CA SER A 40 8.41 -11.55 -9.21
C SER A 40 7.66 -12.53 -8.28
N PHE A 41 8.28 -12.92 -7.17
CA PHE A 41 7.69 -13.83 -6.18
C PHE A 41 6.43 -13.22 -5.55
N ALA A 42 6.54 -12.01 -4.98
CA ALA A 42 5.44 -11.36 -4.31
C ALA A 42 4.26 -11.08 -5.25
N THR A 43 4.54 -10.62 -6.48
CA THR A 43 3.51 -10.39 -7.50
C THR A 43 2.74 -11.65 -7.85
N LYS A 44 3.43 -12.79 -8.05
CA LYS A 44 2.79 -14.08 -8.35
C LYS A 44 1.92 -14.56 -7.20
N SER A 45 2.47 -14.51 -5.98
CA SER A 45 1.77 -14.95 -4.76
C SER A 45 0.51 -14.12 -4.49
N LEU A 46 0.61 -12.79 -4.56
CA LEU A 46 -0.53 -11.89 -4.37
C LEU A 46 -1.63 -12.12 -5.42
N LYS A 47 -1.27 -12.30 -6.70
CA LYS A 47 -2.24 -12.63 -7.76
C LYS A 47 -2.94 -13.97 -7.52
N SER A 48 -2.19 -15.00 -7.12
CA SER A 48 -2.76 -16.32 -6.79
C SER A 48 -3.74 -16.21 -5.62
N MET A 49 -3.38 -15.45 -4.59
CA MET A 49 -4.19 -15.25 -3.39
C MET A 49 -5.53 -14.53 -3.70
N MET A 50 -5.50 -13.55 -4.60
CA MET A 50 -6.71 -12.89 -5.12
C MET A 50 -7.60 -13.85 -5.92
N GLN A 51 -7.01 -14.71 -6.77
CA GLN A 51 -7.74 -15.68 -7.59
C GLN A 51 -8.43 -16.76 -6.75
N ASP A 52 -7.72 -17.26 -5.74
CA ASP A 52 -8.23 -18.28 -4.83
C ASP A 52 -9.29 -17.75 -3.84
N LYS A 53 -9.58 -16.43 -3.86
CA LYS A 53 -10.48 -15.74 -2.92
C LYS A 53 -10.14 -16.02 -1.45
N LYS A 54 -8.84 -16.19 -1.15
CA LYS A 54 -8.35 -16.48 0.20
C LYS A 54 -8.31 -15.25 1.11
N ILE A 55 -8.53 -14.06 0.56
CA ILE A 55 -8.42 -12.76 1.24
C ILE A 55 -9.76 -12.07 1.39
N ASN A 56 -9.87 -11.23 2.42
CA ASN A 56 -11.03 -10.38 2.59
C ASN A 56 -11.04 -9.20 1.58
N ALA A 57 -12.22 -8.60 1.38
CA ALA A 57 -12.40 -7.53 0.41
C ALA A 57 -11.58 -6.26 0.71
N SER A 58 -11.30 -5.98 1.99
CA SER A 58 -10.48 -4.82 2.39
C SER A 58 -9.02 -5.01 1.99
N PHE A 59 -8.47 -6.21 2.23
CA PHE A 59 -7.12 -6.57 1.82
C PHE A 59 -6.98 -6.61 0.29
N GLN A 60 -7.98 -7.13 -0.42
CA GLN A 60 -8.00 -7.11 -1.88
C GLN A 60 -7.88 -5.68 -2.45
N LYS A 61 -8.58 -4.71 -1.87
CA LYS A 61 -8.45 -3.29 -2.27
C LYS A 61 -7.03 -2.74 -2.07
N GLN A 62 -6.32 -3.17 -1.02
CA GLN A 62 -4.92 -2.76 -0.81
C GLN A 62 -4.00 -3.30 -1.91
N ILE A 63 -4.16 -4.58 -2.28
CA ILE A 63 -3.39 -5.18 -3.37
C ILE A 63 -3.69 -4.46 -4.69
N ASP A 64 -4.97 -4.20 -4.99
CA ASP A 64 -5.38 -3.48 -6.20
C ASP A 64 -4.77 -2.06 -6.27
N PHE A 65 -4.66 -1.38 -5.13
CA PHE A 65 -3.99 -0.07 -5.05
C PHE A 65 -2.48 -0.19 -5.31
N ALA A 66 -1.79 -1.11 -4.62
CA ALA A 66 -0.35 -1.33 -4.77
C ALA A 66 0.05 -1.76 -6.20
N PHE A 67 -0.79 -2.55 -6.87
CA PHE A 67 -0.60 -2.93 -8.28
C PHE A 67 -0.83 -1.77 -9.24
N ARG A 68 -1.67 -0.80 -8.90
CA ARG A 68 -1.89 0.39 -9.72
C ARG A 68 -0.72 1.35 -9.61
N VAL A 69 -0.34 1.67 -8.37
CA VAL A 69 0.78 2.57 -8.05
C VAL A 69 1.41 2.10 -6.75
N PRO A 70 2.67 1.62 -6.76
CA PRO A 70 3.42 1.34 -5.55
C PRO A 70 3.49 2.57 -4.65
N ALA A 71 3.42 2.38 -3.34
CA ALA A 71 3.35 3.47 -2.36
C ALA A 71 4.49 4.49 -2.53
N TRP A 72 5.72 4.01 -2.81
CA TRP A 72 6.88 4.88 -2.98
C TRP A 72 6.82 5.76 -4.25
N LYS A 73 6.07 5.35 -5.28
CA LYS A 73 5.83 6.13 -6.50
C LYS A 73 4.65 7.08 -6.36
N CYS A 74 3.88 6.98 -5.28
CA CYS A 74 2.69 7.78 -5.10
C CYS A 74 3.05 9.18 -4.61
N VAL A 75 2.34 10.20 -5.11
CA VAL A 75 2.44 11.55 -4.53
C VAL A 75 1.99 11.46 -3.07
N PRO A 76 2.81 11.90 -2.08
CA PRO A 76 2.51 11.72 -0.67
C PRO A 76 1.11 12.19 -0.27
N ARG A 77 0.63 13.24 -0.91
CA ARG A 77 -0.71 13.78 -0.66
C ARG A 77 -1.85 12.87 -1.14
N SER A 78 -1.68 12.24 -2.30
CA SER A 78 -2.64 11.25 -2.81
C SER A 78 -2.60 9.97 -1.97
N LEU A 79 -1.40 9.53 -1.58
CA LEU A 79 -1.23 8.39 -0.69
C LEU A 79 -1.92 8.64 0.66
N ALA A 80 -1.71 9.81 1.27
CA ALA A 80 -2.36 10.19 2.53
C ALA A 80 -3.90 10.09 2.45
N ARG A 81 -4.51 10.54 1.34
CA ARG A 81 -5.96 10.40 1.15
C ARG A 81 -6.39 8.93 1.17
N HIS A 82 -5.73 8.10 0.38
CA HIS A 82 -6.03 6.67 0.29
C HIS A 82 -5.84 5.97 1.65
N SER A 83 -4.75 6.29 2.36
CA SER A 83 -4.47 5.74 3.68
C SER A 83 -5.52 6.16 4.72
N ILE A 84 -6.02 7.40 4.70
CA ILE A 84 -7.09 7.85 5.60
C ILE A 84 -8.39 7.08 5.35
N ASP A 85 -8.77 6.90 4.08
CA ASP A 85 -9.96 6.16 3.69
C ASP A 85 -9.83 4.68 4.11
N PHE A 86 -8.70 4.06 3.78
CA PHE A 86 -8.40 2.68 4.17
C PHE A 86 -8.38 2.48 5.69
N TYR A 87 -7.71 3.37 6.43
CA TYR A 87 -7.64 3.31 7.89
C TYR A 87 -9.02 3.51 8.54
N SER A 88 -9.89 4.33 7.93
CA SER A 88 -11.27 4.55 8.41
C SER A 88 -12.15 3.31 8.21
N ASP A 89 -11.99 2.62 7.08
CA ASP A 89 -12.84 1.50 6.65
C ASP A 89 -12.45 0.16 7.32
N HIS A 90 -11.43 0.14 8.17
CA HIS A 90 -11.07 -1.07 8.92
C HIS A 90 -12.24 -1.53 9.83
N HIS A 91 -12.64 -2.78 9.63
CA HIS A 91 -13.73 -3.40 10.41
C HIS A 91 -13.37 -3.62 11.88
N ASP A 92 -12.08 -3.72 12.22
CA ASP A 92 -11.63 -3.86 13.60
C ASP A 92 -11.28 -2.49 14.19
N THR A 93 -12.27 -1.87 14.83
CA THR A 93 -12.11 -0.58 15.48
C THR A 93 -11.24 -0.64 16.74
N SER A 94 -10.96 -1.83 17.28
CA SER A 94 -10.08 -1.99 18.45
C SER A 94 -8.61 -1.73 18.12
N LEU A 95 -8.23 -1.87 16.84
CA LEU A 95 -6.89 -1.58 16.32
C LEU A 95 -6.77 -0.13 15.79
N GLN A 96 -7.88 0.61 15.71
CA GLN A 96 -7.89 1.99 15.21
C GLN A 96 -7.61 2.99 16.33
N ASN A 97 -6.48 3.69 16.21
CA ASN A 97 -6.22 4.87 17.01
C ASN A 97 -7.10 6.03 16.51
N GLN A 98 -8.24 6.23 17.18
CA GLN A 98 -9.22 7.26 16.82
C GLN A 98 -8.64 8.68 16.86
N LYS A 99 -7.67 8.95 17.75
CA LYS A 99 -7.00 10.25 17.81
C LYS A 99 -6.14 10.49 16.57
N LEU A 100 -5.41 9.47 16.12
CA LEU A 100 -4.62 9.52 14.89
C LEU A 100 -5.51 9.75 13.66
N LEU A 101 -6.63 9.03 13.57
CA LEU A 101 -7.56 9.18 12.45
C LEU A 101 -8.20 10.58 12.42
N MET A 102 -8.63 11.09 13.57
CA MET A 102 -9.17 12.44 13.68
C MET A 102 -8.13 13.48 13.28
N PHE A 103 -6.89 13.34 13.77
CA PHE A 103 -5.79 14.23 13.40
C PHE A 103 -5.52 14.21 11.89
N ALA A 104 -5.39 13.02 11.29
CA ALA A 104 -5.12 12.88 9.86
C ALA A 104 -6.22 13.51 8.99
N LYS A 105 -7.50 13.36 9.37
CA LYS A 105 -8.63 14.00 8.66
C LYS A 105 -8.62 15.51 8.78
N LEU A 106 -8.33 16.05 9.97
CA LEU A 106 -8.27 17.50 10.21
C LEU A 106 -7.12 18.15 9.44
N ASP A 107 -5.91 17.59 9.55
CA ASP A 107 -4.74 18.04 8.80
C ASP A 107 -5.01 17.99 7.29
N PHE A 108 -5.62 16.89 6.82
CA PHE A 108 -5.91 16.75 5.41
C PHE A 108 -6.86 17.86 4.92
N ASN A 109 -7.96 18.08 5.60
CA ASN A 109 -8.94 19.10 5.17
C ASN A 109 -8.40 20.53 5.27
N MET A 110 -7.56 20.82 6.26
CA MET A 110 -6.94 22.13 6.43
C MET A 110 -6.01 22.47 5.26
N VAL A 111 -5.09 21.58 4.90
CA VAL A 111 -4.19 21.77 3.75
C VAL A 111 -4.97 21.80 2.43
N GLN A 112 -6.02 20.99 2.29
CA GLN A 112 -6.89 21.03 1.11
C GLN A 112 -7.55 22.39 0.94
N LYS A 113 -7.99 23.03 2.03
CA LYS A 113 -8.57 24.38 1.99
C LYS A 113 -7.56 25.43 1.52
N PHE A 114 -6.30 25.34 1.96
CA PHE A 114 -5.24 26.22 1.46
C PHE A 114 -5.01 26.04 -0.04
N HIS A 115 -4.88 24.80 -0.52
CA HIS A 115 -4.73 24.53 -1.96
C HIS A 115 -5.90 25.06 -2.80
N GLN A 116 -7.13 25.02 -2.27
CA GLN A 116 -8.30 25.60 -2.95
C GLN A 116 -8.22 27.12 -3.07
N GLN A 117 -7.69 27.81 -2.04
CA GLN A 117 -7.47 29.26 -2.07
C GLN A 117 -6.38 29.62 -3.08
N GLU A 118 -5.25 28.90 -3.07
CA GLU A 118 -4.17 29.08 -4.05
C GLU A 118 -4.68 28.87 -5.49
N LEU A 119 -5.50 27.84 -5.71
CA LEU A 119 -6.09 27.58 -7.02
C LEU A 119 -7.04 28.70 -7.47
N GLN A 120 -7.82 29.28 -6.55
CA GLN A 120 -8.67 30.44 -6.85
C GLN A 120 -7.86 31.68 -7.21
N GLU A 121 -6.69 31.87 -6.63
CA GLU A 121 -5.79 32.97 -6.97
C GLU A 121 -5.13 32.77 -8.33
N LEU A 122 -4.70 31.54 -8.64
CA LEU A 122 -4.08 31.20 -9.93
C LEU A 122 -5.08 31.19 -11.10
N ALA A 123 -6.37 31.00 -10.83
CA ALA A 123 -7.42 31.00 -11.84
C ALA A 123 -7.99 32.39 -12.17
N LYS A 124 -7.47 33.45 -11.53
CA LYS A 124 -7.77 34.85 -11.87
C LYS A 124 -6.92 35.34 -13.04
#